data_AF-A0A3A9WAX0-F1
#
_entry.id   AF-A0A3A9WAX0-F1
#
_cell.length_a   1.000
_cell.length_b   1.000
_cell.length_c   1.000
_cell.angle_alpha   90.00
_cell.angle_beta   90.00
_cell.angle_gamma   90.00
#
_symmetry.space_group_name_H-M   'P 1'
#
loop_
_entity.id
_entity.type
_entity.pdbx_description
1 polymer ?
#
loop_
_entity_poly.entity_id
_entity_poly.type
_entity_poly.pdbx_seq_one_letter_code
_entity_poly.pdbx_strand_id
1 'polypeptide(L)'
;MALPAALAVKAIKKRPKLTIGSTTISVLLATGLGAVVFLGIRALVRKFKKDIREGQALEEGNPANFAIRLVMAFENDNAFGWGTDEESLFRTLEQIPTASMMRKVQRAYRDLEGRNLSADLQSELTTEEFAIANEIINSKR
;
A
#
# COMPACT_ATOMS: atom_id res chain seq x y z
N MET A 1 -26.70 -0.81 -42.97
CA MET A 1 -25.86 -1.86 -43.58
C MET A 1 -24.79 -2.26 -42.58
N ALA A 2 -24.91 -3.45 -41.99
CA ALA A 2 -23.98 -3.97 -40.99
C ALA A 2 -22.83 -4.71 -41.70
N LEU A 3 -21.59 -4.40 -41.33
CA LEU A 3 -20.40 -5.07 -41.86
C LEU A 3 -20.42 -6.56 -41.47
N PRO A 4 -20.12 -7.48 -42.40
CA PRO A 4 -20.30 -8.90 -42.17
C PRO A 4 -19.21 -9.45 -41.24
N ALA A 5 -19.64 -10.09 -40.15
CA ALA A 5 -18.83 -10.78 -39.15
C ALA A 5 -17.86 -11.87 -39.71
N ALA A 6 -17.90 -12.13 -41.02
CA ALA A 6 -17.08 -13.12 -41.71
C ALA A 6 -15.57 -12.79 -41.75
N LEU A 7 -15.18 -11.51 -41.61
CA LEU A 7 -13.76 -11.12 -41.58
C LEU A 7 -13.12 -11.30 -40.19
N ALA A 8 -13.90 -11.22 -39.11
CA ALA A 8 -13.40 -11.40 -37.74
C ALA A 8 -13.15 -12.88 -37.39
N VAL A 9 -13.93 -13.80 -37.97
CA VAL A 9 -13.86 -15.24 -37.66
C VAL A 9 -12.60 -15.90 -38.25
N LYS A 10 -12.07 -15.39 -39.36
CA LYS A 10 -10.88 -15.97 -40.02
C LYS A 10 -9.57 -15.72 -39.26
N ALA A 11 -9.52 -14.70 -38.40
CA ALA A 11 -8.36 -14.37 -37.56
C ALA A 11 -8.23 -15.24 -36.29
N ILE A 12 -9.29 -15.97 -35.90
CA ILE A 12 -9.32 -16.79 -34.67
C ILE A 12 -8.73 -18.20 -34.89
N LYS A 13 -8.56 -18.64 -36.14
CA LYS A 13 -8.22 -20.04 -36.48
C LYS A 13 -6.71 -20.37 -36.47
N LYS A 14 -5.82 -19.44 -36.11
CA LYS A 14 -4.36 -19.69 -36.01
C LYS A 14 -3.77 -19.26 -34.65
N ARG A 15 -4.26 -19.84 -33.55
CA ARG A 15 -3.55 -19.74 -32.26
C ARG A 15 -2.76 -21.03 -32.04
N PRO A 16 -1.41 -21.00 -31.94
CA PRO A 16 -0.66 -22.16 -31.48
C PRO A 16 -1.08 -22.48 -30.04
N LYS A 17 -1.32 -23.77 -29.74
CA LYS A 17 -1.65 -24.23 -28.39
C LYS A 17 -0.42 -24.03 -27.51
N LEU A 18 -0.45 -23.01 -26.67
CA LEU A 18 0.58 -22.73 -25.66
C LEU A 18 0.26 -23.54 -24.40
N THR A 19 0.98 -24.63 -24.20
CA THR A 19 0.95 -25.44 -22.98
C THR A 19 1.79 -24.72 -21.93
N ILE A 20 1.14 -24.18 -20.89
CA ILE A 20 1.77 -23.34 -19.86
C ILE A 20 2.40 -24.25 -18.80
N GLY A 21 3.67 -24.56 -18.98
CA GLY A 21 4.57 -25.05 -17.92
C GLY A 21 5.30 -23.88 -17.28
N SER A 22 5.38 -23.88 -15.94
CA SER A 22 5.83 -22.79 -15.04
C SER A 22 7.29 -22.31 -15.18
N THR A 23 7.97 -22.52 -16.32
CA THR A 23 9.44 -22.41 -16.37
C THR A 23 10.02 -21.73 -17.63
N THR A 24 9.26 -20.91 -18.37
CA THR A 24 9.81 -20.32 -19.62
C THR A 24 9.48 -18.85 -19.91
N ILE A 25 9.41 -17.99 -18.89
CA ILE A 25 9.49 -16.53 -19.10
C ILE A 25 10.97 -16.13 -19.20
N SER A 26 11.65 -16.52 -20.28
CA SER A 26 13.05 -16.10 -20.50
C SER A 26 13.48 -15.99 -21.96
N VAL A 27 12.58 -16.14 -22.95
CA VAL A 27 12.97 -16.08 -24.37
C VAL A 27 12.55 -14.80 -25.10
N LEU A 28 11.65 -13.98 -24.54
CA LEU A 28 11.28 -12.68 -25.14
C LEU A 28 12.25 -11.52 -24.81
N LEU A 29 13.46 -11.83 -24.35
CA LEU A 29 14.51 -10.85 -24.01
C LEU A 29 15.66 -10.79 -25.04
N ALA A 30 15.64 -11.62 -26.09
CA ALA A 30 16.79 -11.82 -26.98
C ALA A 30 16.70 -11.13 -28.36
N THR A 31 15.80 -10.16 -28.56
CA THR A 31 15.73 -9.34 -29.79
C THR A 31 15.72 -7.85 -29.48
N GLY A 32 16.81 -7.32 -28.93
CA GLY A 32 17.20 -5.91 -29.08
C GLY A 32 16.38 -4.81 -28.39
N LEU A 33 15.22 -5.10 -27.78
CA LEU A 33 14.35 -4.10 -27.10
C LEU A 33 14.36 -4.22 -25.56
N GLY A 34 15.34 -4.90 -24.98
CA GLY A 34 15.31 -5.29 -23.55
C GLY A 34 15.45 -4.15 -22.53
N ALA A 35 16.26 -3.12 -22.82
CA ALA A 35 16.55 -2.08 -21.82
C ALA A 35 15.38 -1.10 -21.61
N VAL A 36 14.69 -0.70 -22.69
CA VAL A 36 13.59 0.27 -22.64
C VAL A 36 12.34 -0.36 -22.01
N VAL A 37 12.10 -1.64 -22.32
CA VAL A 37 10.99 -2.42 -21.76
C VAL A 37 11.23 -2.69 -20.27
N PHE A 38 12.46 -3.02 -19.85
CA PHE A 38 12.78 -3.25 -18.44
C PHE A 38 12.63 -1.99 -17.57
N LEU A 39 13.12 -0.84 -18.02
CA LEU A 39 12.95 0.43 -17.31
C LEU A 39 11.49 0.89 -17.32
N GLY A 40 10.78 0.72 -18.44
CA GLY A 40 9.35 1.01 -18.57
C GLY A 40 8.49 0.18 -17.62
N ILE A 41 8.71 -1.14 -17.55
CA ILE A 41 8.03 -2.04 -16.62
C ILE A 41 8.34 -1.65 -15.16
N ARG A 42 9.60 -1.34 -14.83
CA ARG A 42 9.99 -0.93 -13.46
C ARG A 42 9.35 0.41 -13.04
N ALA A 43 9.11 1.33 -13.97
CA ALA A 43 8.43 2.59 -13.70
C ALA A 43 6.90 2.40 -13.60
N LEU A 44 6.33 1.55 -14.47
CA LEU A 44 4.90 1.25 -14.50
C LEU A 44 4.45 0.51 -13.24
N VAL A 45 5.20 -0.49 -12.80
CA VAL A 45 4.95 -1.22 -11.54
C VAL A 45 4.97 -0.27 -10.34
N ARG A 46 5.82 0.77 -10.33
CA ARG A 46 5.85 1.74 -9.23
C ARG A 46 4.63 2.66 -9.21
N LYS A 47 4.08 3.04 -10.37
CA LYS A 47 2.85 3.87 -10.45
C LYS A 47 1.58 3.09 -10.15
N PHE A 48 1.40 1.89 -10.74
CA PHE A 48 0.20 1.07 -10.48
C PHE A 48 0.08 0.55 -9.05
N LYS A 49 1.21 0.44 -8.32
CA LYS A 49 1.22 0.00 -6.92
C LYS A 49 0.82 1.11 -5.94
N LYS A 50 0.68 2.38 -6.36
CA LYS A 50 0.15 3.48 -5.52
C LYS A 50 -1.37 3.55 -5.61
N ASP A 51 -1.94 3.63 -6.81
CA ASP A 51 -3.39 3.80 -7.02
C ASP A 51 -4.26 2.65 -6.46
N ILE A 52 -3.78 1.40 -6.52
CA ILE A 52 -4.52 0.25 -5.94
C ILE A 52 -4.46 0.25 -4.40
N ARG A 53 -3.38 0.79 -3.81
CA ARG A 53 -3.23 0.82 -2.34
C ARG A 53 -4.14 1.84 -1.69
N GLU A 54 -4.38 2.97 -2.36
CA GLU A 54 -5.31 4.01 -1.89
C GLU A 54 -6.74 3.48 -1.85
N GLY A 55 -7.19 2.75 -2.89
CA GLY A 55 -8.52 2.14 -2.92
C GLY A 55 -8.73 1.02 -1.89
N GLN A 56 -7.70 0.19 -1.64
CA GLN A 56 -7.77 -0.86 -0.62
C GLN A 56 -7.66 -0.31 0.81
N ALA A 57 -7.01 0.85 1.02
CA ALA A 57 -6.92 1.50 2.32
C ALA A 57 -8.28 1.94 2.87
N LEU A 58 -9.34 1.93 2.06
CA LEU A 58 -10.71 2.25 2.49
C LEU A 58 -11.48 1.03 3.02
N GLU A 59 -10.93 -0.19 2.95
CA GLU A 59 -11.53 -1.38 3.56
C GLU A 59 -11.27 -1.40 5.08
N GLU A 60 -12.32 -1.67 5.86
CA GLU A 60 -12.26 -1.80 7.32
C GLU A 60 -11.36 -2.98 7.71
N GLY A 61 -10.30 -2.71 8.49
CA GLY A 61 -9.28 -3.71 8.85
C GLY A 61 -8.01 -3.72 7.98
N ASN A 62 -7.89 -2.85 6.97
CA ASN A 62 -6.65 -2.73 6.19
C ASN A 62 -5.54 -2.02 7.02
N PRO A 63 -4.30 -2.58 7.10
CA PRO A 63 -3.18 -1.90 7.75
C PRO A 63 -2.88 -0.49 7.25
N ALA A 64 -3.11 -0.22 5.96
CA ALA A 64 -2.93 1.10 5.37
C ALA A 64 -3.96 2.11 5.88
N ASN A 65 -5.19 1.69 6.15
CA ASN A 65 -6.23 2.56 6.72
C ASN A 65 -5.79 3.09 8.10
N PHE A 66 -5.39 2.16 8.98
CA PHE A 66 -4.88 2.53 10.30
C PHE A 66 -3.66 3.44 10.19
N ALA A 67 -2.74 3.16 9.27
CA ALA A 67 -1.58 4.02 9.07
C ALA A 67 -1.96 5.44 8.66
N ILE A 68 -2.88 5.60 7.69
CA ILE A 68 -3.39 6.91 7.27
C ILE A 68 -4.07 7.63 8.44
N ARG A 69 -4.86 6.93 9.26
CA ARG A 69 -5.50 7.52 10.44
C ARG A 69 -4.50 7.99 11.50
N LEU A 70 -3.40 7.28 11.68
CA LEU A 70 -2.31 7.72 12.55
C LEU A 70 -1.64 8.98 11.97
N VAL A 71 -1.37 9.01 10.66
CA VAL A 71 -0.83 10.21 9.99
C VAL A 71 -1.78 11.39 10.18
N MET A 72 -3.07 11.21 9.89
CA MET A 72 -4.08 12.26 10.08
C MET A 72 -4.15 12.73 11.53
N ALA A 73 -3.92 11.86 12.52
CA ALA A 73 -3.91 12.26 13.92
C ALA A 73 -2.70 13.15 14.26
N PHE A 74 -1.52 12.88 13.70
CA PHE A 74 -0.35 13.75 13.85
C PHE A 74 -0.46 15.05 13.02
N GLU A 75 -1.15 15.00 11.88
CA GLU A 75 -1.37 16.14 10.99
C GLU A 75 -2.67 16.90 11.30
N ASN A 76 -3.39 16.56 12.37
CA ASN A 76 -4.65 17.23 12.71
C ASN A 76 -4.37 18.58 13.37
N ASP A 77 -3.94 19.48 12.51
CA ASP A 77 -3.78 20.89 12.72
C ASP A 77 -5.14 21.50 13.13
N ASN A 78 -5.26 21.86 14.41
CA ASN A 78 -6.19 22.91 14.83
C ASN A 78 -5.92 24.19 14.00
N ALA A 79 -6.80 25.20 14.04
CA ALA A 79 -6.81 26.34 13.10
C ALA A 79 -5.48 27.14 12.95
N PHE A 80 -4.47 26.85 13.78
CA PHE A 80 -3.14 27.46 13.78
C PHE A 80 -1.99 26.52 13.38
N GLY A 81 -2.26 25.24 13.07
CA GLY A 81 -1.25 24.32 12.56
C GLY A 81 -0.40 23.61 13.62
N TRP A 82 -0.86 23.56 14.86
CA TRP A 82 -0.03 23.22 16.02
C TRP A 82 -0.67 22.12 16.87
N GLY A 83 -0.07 20.94 16.91
CA GLY A 83 -0.42 19.87 17.86
C GLY A 83 -0.84 18.58 17.18
N THR A 84 -1.11 17.57 18.00
CA THR A 84 -1.58 16.25 17.59
C THR A 84 -3.01 16.08 18.07
N ASP A 85 -3.84 15.32 17.35
CA ASP A 85 -5.13 14.85 17.85
C ASP A 85 -4.91 13.54 18.60
N GLU A 86 -4.58 13.66 19.89
CA GLU A 86 -4.24 12.53 20.74
C GLU A 86 -5.43 11.57 20.89
N GLU A 87 -6.66 12.08 20.92
CA GLU A 87 -7.88 11.26 21.00
C GLU A 87 -7.99 10.34 19.78
N SER A 88 -7.85 10.89 18.57
CA SER A 88 -7.85 10.10 17.34
C SER A 88 -6.68 9.14 17.27
N LEU A 89 -5.51 9.54 17.74
CA LEU A 89 -4.31 8.71 17.78
C LEU A 89 -4.52 7.48 18.66
N PHE A 90 -4.88 7.68 19.94
CA PHE A 90 -5.07 6.60 20.90
C PHE A 90 -6.21 5.67 20.48
N ARG A 91 -7.34 6.23 20.05
CA ARG A 91 -8.47 5.44 19.53
C ARG A 91 -8.07 4.59 18.33
N THR A 92 -7.22 5.11 17.46
CA THR A 92 -6.70 4.34 16.31
C THR A 92 -5.78 3.22 16.77
N LEU A 93 -4.87 3.47 17.72
CA LEU A 93 -3.99 2.44 18.29
C LEU A 93 -4.78 1.33 18.97
N GLU A 94 -5.83 1.65 19.73
CA GLU A 94 -6.69 0.68 20.41
C GLU A 94 -7.43 -0.24 19.43
N GLN A 95 -7.94 0.32 18.33
CA GLN A 95 -8.70 -0.44 17.32
C GLN A 95 -7.84 -1.43 16.53
N ILE A 96 -6.51 -1.33 16.59
CA ILE A 96 -5.61 -2.31 15.96
C ILE A 96 -5.64 -3.61 16.78
N PRO A 97 -6.15 -4.74 16.25
CA PRO A 97 -6.58 -5.86 17.08
C PRO A 97 -5.45 -6.77 17.57
N THR A 98 -4.34 -6.88 16.84
CA THR A 98 -3.28 -7.89 17.12
C THR A 98 -1.88 -7.32 16.91
N ALA A 99 -0.88 -7.94 17.53
CA ALA A 99 0.52 -7.57 17.33
C ALA A 99 0.97 -7.78 15.87
N SER A 100 0.41 -8.80 15.19
CA SER A 100 0.67 -9.02 13.76
C SER A 100 0.13 -7.88 12.90
N MET A 101 -1.09 -7.40 13.19
CA MET A 101 -1.67 -6.25 12.50
C MET A 101 -0.86 -4.99 12.78
N MET A 102 -0.51 -4.72 14.04
CA MET A 102 0.31 -3.57 14.42
C MET A 102 1.62 -3.49 13.64
N ARG A 103 2.34 -4.62 13.49
CA ARG A 103 3.56 -4.67 12.66
C ARG A 103 3.30 -4.36 11.19
N LYS A 104 2.14 -4.72 10.64
CA LYS A 104 1.75 -4.35 9.27
C LYS A 104 1.44 -2.85 9.18
N VAL A 105 0.75 -2.29 10.19
CA VAL A 105 0.46 -0.85 10.28
C VAL A 105 1.75 -0.05 10.36
N GLN A 106 2.71 -0.41 11.22
CA GLN A 106 4.01 0.25 11.32
C GLN A 106 4.79 0.25 9.99
N ARG A 107 4.72 -0.87 9.25
CA ARG A 107 5.32 -0.95 7.90
C ARG A 107 4.60 -0.02 6.91
N ALA A 108 3.28 -0.03 6.91
CA ALA A 108 2.48 0.84 6.04
C ALA A 108 2.74 2.32 6.36
N TYR A 109 2.79 2.69 7.65
CA TYR A 109 3.12 4.02 8.12
C TYR A 109 4.48 4.49 7.61
N ARG A 110 5.52 3.67 7.78
CA ARG A 110 6.86 3.98 7.26
C ARG A 110 6.90 4.09 5.74
N ASP A 111 6.12 3.27 5.04
CA ASP A 111 6.02 3.35 3.58
C ASP A 111 5.30 4.65 3.12
N LEU A 112 4.43 5.24 3.94
CA LEU A 112 3.76 6.51 3.69
C LEU A 112 4.65 7.71 4.04
N GLU A 113 5.14 7.78 5.27
CA GLU A 113 5.82 8.95 5.84
C GLU A 113 7.35 8.95 5.68
N GLY A 114 7.93 7.80 5.31
CA GLY A 114 9.39 7.63 5.24
C GLY A 114 10.09 7.60 6.61
N ARG A 115 9.35 7.75 7.71
CA ARG A 115 9.83 7.71 9.10
C ARG A 115 9.10 6.63 9.91
N ASN A 116 9.67 6.24 11.05
CA ASN A 116 9.09 5.19 11.89
C ASN A 116 8.00 5.77 12.79
N LEU A 117 6.86 5.08 12.91
CA LEU A 117 5.77 5.48 13.81
C LEU A 117 6.25 5.75 15.25
N SER A 118 7.19 4.96 15.76
CA SER A 118 7.73 5.16 17.11
C SER A 118 8.51 6.46 17.29
N ALA A 119 9.11 6.98 16.21
CA ALA A 119 9.82 8.26 16.25
C ALA A 119 8.82 9.41 16.34
N ASP A 120 7.75 9.36 15.55
CA ASP A 120 6.69 10.39 15.57
C ASP A 120 5.91 10.36 16.89
N LEU A 121 5.59 9.17 17.41
CA LEU A 121 5.02 9.04 18.75
C LEU A 121 5.92 9.68 19.82
N GLN A 122 7.25 9.64 19.66
CA GLN A 122 8.18 10.22 20.62
C GLN A 122 8.34 11.74 20.46
N SER A 123 8.22 12.27 19.23
CA SER A 123 8.35 13.71 18.98
C SER A 123 7.07 14.47 19.28
N GLU A 124 5.92 13.87 19.00
CA GLU A 124 4.61 14.51 19.09
C GLU A 124 3.98 14.41 20.49
N LEU A 125 4.26 13.32 21.22
CA LEU A 125 3.62 13.07 22.52
C LEU A 125 4.48 13.48 23.70
N THR A 126 3.83 13.80 24.82
CA THR A 126 4.52 13.92 26.11
C THR A 126 5.09 12.56 26.56
N THR A 127 5.98 12.57 27.55
CA THR A 127 6.57 11.34 28.09
C THR A 127 5.53 10.38 28.65
N GLU A 128 4.47 10.90 29.30
CA GLU A 128 3.39 10.08 29.87
C GLU A 128 2.53 9.46 28.77
N GLU A 129 2.11 10.24 27.78
CA GLU A 129 1.33 9.78 26.63
C GLU A 129 2.09 8.76 25.78
N PHE A 130 3.38 8.97 25.56
CA PHE A 130 4.24 8.02 24.87
C PHE A 130 4.32 6.68 25.62
N ALA A 131 4.37 6.70 26.97
CA ALA A 131 4.34 5.48 27.77
C ALA A 131 3.01 4.72 27.59
N ILE A 132 1.88 5.44 27.62
CA ILE A 132 0.55 4.87 27.39
C ILE A 132 0.44 4.28 25.99
N ALA A 133 0.90 5.00 24.95
CA ALA A 133 0.90 4.50 23.58
C ALA A 133 1.69 3.20 23.46
N ASN A 134 2.87 3.13 24.08
CA ASN A 134 3.67 1.90 24.10
C ASN A 134 2.98 0.76 24.87
N GLU A 135 2.28 1.04 25.96
CA GLU A 135 1.50 0.03 26.68
C GLU A 135 0.38 -0.54 25.80
N ILE A 136 -0.38 0.31 25.10
CA ILE A 136 -1.41 -0.12 24.16
C ILE A 136 -0.81 -0.98 23.05
N ILE A 137 0.37 -0.62 22.54
CA ILE A 137 1.06 -1.39 21.48
C ILE A 137 1.55 -2.74 22.02
N ASN A 138 2.15 -2.76 23.21
CA ASN A 138 2.76 -3.95 23.81
C ASN A 138 1.74 -4.93 24.41
N SER A 139 0.55 -4.46 24.80
CA SER A 139 -0.53 -5.30 25.33
C SER A 139 -1.22 -6.16 24.27
N LYS A 140 -0.98 -5.88 22.97
CA LYS A 140 -1.56 -6.64 21.86
C LYS A 140 -0.92 -8.04 21.79
N ARG A 141 -1.78 -9.06 21.74
CA ARG A 141 -1.39 -10.47 21.59
C ARG A 141 -1.21 -10.88 20.13
#